data_AF-A0A969ASU2-F1
#
_entry.id   AF-A0A969ASU2-F1
#
_cell.length_a   1.000
_cell.length_b   1.000
_cell.length_c   1.000
_cell.angle_alpha   90.00
_cell.angle_beta   90.00
_cell.angle_gamma   90.00
#
_symmetry.space_group_name_H-M   'P 1'
#
loop_
_entity.id
_entity.type
_entity.pdbx_description
1 polymer ?
#
loop_
_entity_poly.entity_id
_entity_poly.type
_entity_poly.pdbx_seq_one_letter_code
_entity_poly.pdbx_strand_id
1 'polypeptide(L)'
;MKLTFAYDEIFKNILPNAVNTHCPGVPYWESSPSSYGGNFPDLASGDTHAFGAWWGLEPLEASQANVGRFMSKYGLPSFPELKTVAMFLEPKDRDAHANEVLAHQHSSVGEAAIFNYIGHQFKKPKDFSAFLYLSQLLQAEAVKVAMEAHRIRKPYNMGSLVWHLNDSRPTASWSSIDYYGRWKALHYYIKRSFEEVIVTCDTSEAAMQVHVVSDVPEDIKSVLQIELLDFDGKVLLGEEKKIKVKHQASEMVWTGATKELLKNRKTGKCISESGLCTTKRPMQKIRSYLCRTKRSTFKNRTSNMISWRKMGHAM
;
A
#
# COMPACT_ATOMS: atom_id res chain seq x y z
N MET A 1 18.13 21.78 -29.31
CA MET A 1 19.22 22.65 -28.80
C MET A 1 18.74 23.68 -27.76
N LYS A 2 17.68 24.47 -28.00
CA LYS A 2 17.19 25.49 -27.03
C LYS A 2 16.60 24.92 -25.71
N LEU A 3 15.87 23.81 -25.76
CA LEU A 3 15.25 23.20 -24.57
C LEU A 3 16.27 22.63 -23.57
N THR A 4 17.31 21.94 -24.06
CA THR A 4 18.38 21.38 -23.22
C THR A 4 19.17 22.48 -22.52
N PHE A 5 19.52 23.56 -23.25
CA PHE A 5 20.21 24.70 -22.65
C PHE A 5 19.38 25.37 -21.54
N ALA A 6 18.09 25.60 -21.79
CA ALA A 6 17.20 26.18 -20.78
C ALA A 6 17.03 25.27 -19.55
N TYR A 7 16.97 23.95 -19.75
CA TYR A 7 16.93 22.97 -18.66
C TYR A 7 18.19 23.04 -17.82
N ASP A 8 19.38 22.96 -18.43
CA ASP A 8 20.65 23.00 -17.71
C ASP A 8 20.83 24.33 -16.98
N GLU A 9 20.46 25.46 -17.60
CA GLU A 9 20.57 26.78 -16.98
C GLU A 9 19.68 26.90 -15.74
N ILE A 10 18.45 26.41 -15.77
CA ILE A 10 17.55 26.49 -14.62
C ILE A 10 17.94 25.46 -13.57
N PHE A 11 17.97 24.18 -13.95
CA PHE A 11 18.01 23.06 -13.00
C PHE A 11 19.42 22.66 -12.57
N LYS A 12 20.46 23.01 -13.32
CA LYS A 12 21.87 22.69 -12.98
C LYS A 12 22.72 23.91 -12.64
N ASN A 13 22.23 25.12 -12.89
CA ASN A 13 22.95 26.36 -12.60
C ASN A 13 22.18 27.26 -11.63
N ILE A 14 21.08 27.90 -12.05
CA ILE A 14 20.36 28.90 -11.26
C ILE A 14 19.88 28.34 -9.91
N LEU A 15 19.11 27.25 -9.93
CA LEU A 15 18.52 26.67 -8.71
C LEU A 15 19.56 26.12 -7.71
N PRO A 16 20.54 25.28 -8.09
CA PRO A 16 21.55 24.82 -7.14
C PRO A 16 22.40 25.96 -6.57
N ASN A 17 22.73 26.98 -7.37
CA ASN A 17 23.47 28.15 -6.86
C ASN A 17 22.66 28.95 -5.85
N ALA A 18 21.35 29.11 -6.07
CA ALA A 18 20.46 29.76 -5.11
C ALA A 18 20.39 28.96 -3.80
N VAL A 19 20.26 27.63 -3.86
CA VAL A 19 20.27 26.77 -2.66
C VAL A 19 21.61 26.86 -1.93
N ASN A 20 22.74 26.78 -2.65
CA ASN A 20 24.07 26.87 -2.05
C ASN A 20 24.32 28.23 -1.37
N THR A 21 23.79 29.31 -1.95
CA THR A 21 23.94 30.68 -1.43
C THR A 21 23.06 30.94 -0.21
N HIS A 22 21.79 30.51 -0.25
CA HIS A 22 20.80 30.88 0.75
C HIS A 22 20.51 29.79 1.79
N CYS A 23 20.82 28.53 1.49
CA CYS A 23 20.57 27.36 2.33
C CYS A 23 21.81 26.42 2.35
N PRO A 24 22.99 26.91 2.74
CA PRO A 24 24.22 26.11 2.72
C PRO A 24 24.08 24.84 3.56
N GLY A 25 24.48 23.70 3.00
CA GLY A 25 24.40 22.38 3.64
C GLY A 25 23.12 21.59 3.34
N VAL A 26 22.09 22.20 2.72
CA VAL A 26 20.92 21.47 2.23
C VAL A 26 21.24 20.85 0.86
N PRO A 27 21.06 19.53 0.67
CA PRO A 27 21.31 18.90 -0.62
C PRO A 27 20.27 19.37 -1.66
N TYR A 28 20.75 19.58 -2.89
CA TYR A 28 19.90 19.88 -4.04
C TYR A 28 19.81 18.66 -4.97
N TRP A 29 18.62 18.39 -5.47
CA TRP A 29 18.33 17.30 -6.41
C TRP A 29 17.65 17.90 -7.64
N GLU A 30 18.30 17.81 -8.80
CA GLU A 30 17.93 18.60 -9.99
C GLU A 30 16.55 18.26 -10.57
N SER A 31 16.13 17.01 -10.43
CA SER A 31 14.86 16.53 -10.96
C SER A 31 14.43 15.25 -10.27
N SER A 32 13.13 15.03 -10.21
CA SER A 32 12.51 13.81 -9.69
C SER A 32 11.55 13.27 -10.76
N PRO A 33 11.77 12.06 -11.30
CA PRO A 33 12.80 11.10 -10.92
C PRO A 33 14.13 11.35 -11.65
N SER A 34 15.25 11.06 -11.00
CA SER A 34 16.56 11.03 -11.66
C SER A 34 17.52 10.04 -11.00
N SER A 35 18.54 9.62 -11.74
CA SER A 35 19.71 8.91 -11.20
C SER A 35 20.81 9.92 -10.80
N TYR A 36 21.79 9.49 -10.01
CA TYR A 36 22.88 10.33 -9.54
C TYR A 36 23.61 11.00 -10.71
N GLY A 37 23.97 12.28 -10.51
CA GLY A 37 24.62 13.10 -11.54
C GLY A 37 23.69 13.52 -12.69
N GLY A 38 22.38 13.50 -12.49
CA GLY A 38 21.41 13.94 -13.50
C GLY A 38 21.19 12.95 -14.64
N ASN A 39 21.56 11.68 -14.42
CA ASN A 39 21.34 10.62 -15.38
C ASN A 39 19.85 10.22 -15.43
N PHE A 40 19.45 9.57 -16.52
CA PHE A 40 18.11 9.01 -16.63
C PHE A 40 17.82 8.06 -15.47
N PRO A 41 16.58 8.11 -14.92
CA PRO A 41 16.21 7.31 -13.77
C PRO A 41 16.30 5.82 -14.06
N ASP A 42 16.86 5.08 -13.11
CA ASP A 42 16.88 3.62 -13.08
C ASP A 42 16.48 3.12 -11.67
N LEU A 43 16.53 1.80 -11.45
CA LEU A 43 16.20 1.23 -10.13
C LEU A 43 17.40 1.17 -9.19
N ALA A 44 18.63 1.21 -9.72
CA ALA A 44 19.87 1.06 -8.97
C ALA A 44 20.41 2.38 -8.38
N SER A 45 19.93 3.52 -8.86
CA SER A 45 20.40 4.86 -8.48
C SER A 45 19.24 5.86 -8.36
N GLY A 46 19.36 6.79 -7.40
CA GLY A 46 18.47 7.94 -7.26
C GLY A 46 17.03 7.59 -6.88
N ASP A 47 16.06 8.32 -7.43
CA ASP A 47 14.64 8.20 -7.08
C ASP A 47 13.76 7.74 -8.26
N THR A 48 12.68 7.01 -7.96
CA THR A 48 11.84 6.34 -8.95
C THR A 48 10.37 6.77 -8.86
N HIS A 49 9.75 7.04 -10.02
CA HIS A 49 8.30 7.19 -10.17
C HIS A 49 7.69 5.91 -10.75
N ALA A 50 7.14 5.04 -9.90
CA ALA A 50 6.63 3.73 -10.29
C ALA A 50 5.11 3.74 -10.48
N PHE A 51 4.67 4.17 -11.67
CA PHE A 51 3.26 4.15 -12.07
C PHE A 51 2.94 3.05 -13.10
N GLY A 52 3.77 2.01 -13.21
CA GLY A 52 3.55 0.88 -14.13
C GLY A 52 2.17 0.24 -13.98
N ALA A 53 1.71 0.05 -12.75
CA ALA A 53 0.34 -0.42 -12.47
C ALA A 53 -0.73 0.54 -13.04
N TRP A 54 -0.55 1.85 -12.97
CA TRP A 54 -1.59 2.75 -13.47
C TRP A 54 -1.50 3.00 -14.99
N TRP A 55 -0.35 3.47 -15.47
CA TRP A 55 -0.18 3.83 -16.88
C TRP A 55 0.02 2.63 -17.80
N GLY A 56 0.62 1.55 -17.29
CA GLY A 56 0.92 0.32 -18.05
C GLY A 56 -0.04 -0.83 -17.78
N LEU A 57 -1.02 -0.66 -16.88
CA LEU A 57 -1.93 -1.72 -16.42
C LEU A 57 -1.22 -2.99 -15.93
N GLU A 58 -0.01 -2.84 -15.39
CA GLU A 58 0.76 -3.96 -14.84
C GLU A 58 0.00 -4.64 -13.69
N PRO A 59 0.15 -5.97 -13.50
CA PRO A 59 -0.35 -6.63 -12.31
C PRO A 59 0.10 -5.90 -11.03
N LEU A 60 -0.78 -5.79 -10.03
CA LEU A 60 -0.44 -5.06 -8.78
C LEU A 60 0.79 -5.67 -8.09
N GLU A 61 0.95 -6.98 -8.25
CA GLU A 61 2.06 -7.78 -7.75
C GLU A 61 3.42 -7.37 -8.37
N ALA A 62 3.43 -6.73 -9.55
CA ALA A 62 4.67 -6.24 -10.19
C ALA A 62 5.41 -5.20 -9.35
N SER A 63 4.70 -4.46 -8.48
CA SER A 63 5.30 -3.53 -7.53
C SER A 63 6.25 -4.19 -6.53
N GLN A 64 6.09 -5.50 -6.28
CA GLN A 64 6.99 -6.26 -5.41
C GLN A 64 8.35 -6.50 -6.07
N ALA A 65 8.42 -6.49 -7.41
CA ALA A 65 9.64 -6.65 -8.20
C ALA A 65 10.30 -5.30 -8.53
N ASN A 66 9.48 -4.28 -8.82
CA ASN A 66 9.89 -2.97 -9.32
C ASN A 66 10.14 -1.94 -8.20
N VAL A 67 11.14 -2.21 -7.36
CA VAL A 67 11.54 -1.28 -6.28
C VAL A 67 12.92 -0.71 -6.57
N GLY A 68 13.02 0.62 -6.66
CA GLY A 68 14.26 1.37 -6.78
C GLY A 68 14.87 1.76 -5.43
N ARG A 69 15.92 2.60 -5.45
CA ARG A 69 16.62 3.04 -4.22
C ARG A 69 15.78 3.96 -3.33
N PHE A 70 14.95 4.79 -3.95
CA PHE A 70 14.00 5.66 -3.26
C PHE A 70 12.73 5.83 -4.12
N MET A 71 11.58 5.41 -3.62
CA MET A 71 10.32 5.49 -4.38
C MET A 71 9.66 6.82 -4.11
N SER A 72 9.94 7.83 -4.94
CA SER A 72 9.46 9.21 -4.73
C SER A 72 8.04 9.45 -5.24
N LYS A 73 7.53 8.59 -6.13
CA LYS A 73 6.09 8.55 -6.50
C LYS A 73 5.65 7.16 -6.90
N TYR A 74 4.47 6.76 -6.44
CA TYR A 74 3.73 5.58 -6.91
C TYR A 74 2.32 5.66 -6.33
N GLY A 75 1.35 5.02 -6.97
CA GLY A 75 -0.01 4.99 -6.45
C GLY A 75 -1.02 4.45 -7.44
N LEU A 76 -2.24 4.28 -6.94
CA LEU A 76 -3.42 3.94 -7.71
C LEU A 76 -4.53 4.93 -7.35
N PRO A 77 -5.33 5.44 -8.30
CA PRO A 77 -6.41 6.34 -7.97
C PRO A 77 -7.65 5.59 -7.49
N SER A 78 -8.48 6.30 -6.73
CA SER A 78 -9.81 5.88 -6.34
C SER A 78 -10.79 7.05 -6.40
N PHE A 79 -12.08 6.73 -6.34
CA PHE A 79 -13.08 7.74 -6.07
C PHE A 79 -13.10 8.11 -4.57
N PRO A 80 -13.55 9.33 -4.21
CA PRO A 80 -13.79 9.69 -2.83
C PRO A 80 -15.05 8.99 -2.30
N GLU A 81 -15.33 9.11 -1.00
CA GLU A 81 -16.49 8.44 -0.41
C GLU A 81 -17.81 9.06 -0.89
N LEU A 82 -18.92 8.33 -0.71
CA LEU A 82 -20.25 8.78 -1.15
C LEU A 82 -20.62 10.15 -0.57
N LYS A 83 -20.20 10.46 0.66
CA LYS A 83 -20.45 11.78 1.27
C LYS A 83 -19.79 12.91 0.50
N THR A 84 -18.61 12.70 -0.07
CA THR A 84 -17.93 13.68 -0.93
C THR A 84 -18.59 13.76 -2.30
N VAL A 85 -18.94 12.60 -2.86
CA VAL A 85 -19.69 12.54 -4.13
C VAL A 85 -21.02 13.29 -4.04
N ALA A 86 -21.75 13.13 -2.96
CA ALA A 86 -23.03 13.79 -2.74
C ALA A 86 -22.95 15.32 -2.64
N MET A 87 -21.75 15.90 -2.49
CA MET A 87 -21.58 17.36 -2.49
C MET A 87 -21.54 17.95 -3.91
N PHE A 88 -21.36 17.13 -4.94
CA PHE A 88 -21.27 17.59 -6.34
C PHE A 88 -22.11 16.77 -7.32
N LEU A 89 -22.78 15.69 -6.87
CA LEU A 89 -23.65 14.86 -7.69
C LEU A 89 -25.02 14.61 -7.04
N GLU A 90 -26.06 14.88 -7.82
CA GLU A 90 -27.44 14.53 -7.51
C GLU A 90 -27.64 13.00 -7.52
N PRO A 91 -28.59 12.45 -6.75
CA PRO A 91 -28.83 11.01 -6.69
C PRO A 91 -29.04 10.33 -8.06
N LYS A 92 -29.67 11.01 -9.01
CA LYS A 92 -29.95 10.51 -10.36
C LYS A 92 -28.68 10.35 -11.23
N ASP A 93 -27.61 11.07 -10.90
CA ASP A 93 -26.35 11.10 -11.66
C ASP A 93 -25.27 10.20 -11.02
N ARG A 94 -25.65 9.41 -10.00
CA ARG A 94 -24.77 8.49 -9.25
C ARG A 94 -24.66 7.14 -9.96
N ASP A 95 -24.08 7.17 -11.15
CA ASP A 95 -23.68 6.00 -11.92
C ASP A 95 -22.20 6.13 -12.31
N ALA A 96 -21.43 5.04 -12.22
CA ALA A 96 -19.99 5.07 -12.46
C ALA A 96 -19.62 5.50 -13.88
N HIS A 97 -20.55 5.36 -14.83
CA HIS A 97 -20.39 5.73 -16.24
C HIS A 97 -21.10 7.03 -16.60
N ALA A 98 -21.75 7.72 -15.64
CA ALA A 98 -22.40 9.00 -15.89
C ALA A 98 -21.37 10.08 -16.27
N ASN A 99 -21.73 10.95 -17.20
CA ASN A 99 -20.86 12.04 -17.67
C ASN A 99 -20.44 12.96 -16.52
N GLU A 100 -21.35 13.20 -15.57
CA GLU A 100 -21.13 14.03 -14.40
C GLU A 100 -20.08 13.41 -13.46
N VAL A 101 -20.05 12.08 -13.33
CA VAL A 101 -18.99 11.34 -12.60
C VAL A 101 -17.67 11.41 -13.35
N LEU A 102 -17.69 11.15 -14.66
CA LEU A 102 -16.49 11.13 -15.50
C LEU A 102 -15.86 12.51 -15.65
N ALA A 103 -16.64 13.59 -15.62
CA ALA A 103 -16.12 14.97 -15.57
C ALA A 103 -15.25 15.24 -14.32
N HIS A 104 -15.38 14.42 -13.27
CA HIS A 104 -14.58 14.47 -12.06
C HIS A 104 -13.42 13.44 -12.07
N GLN A 105 -13.11 12.81 -13.21
CA GLN A 105 -11.94 11.98 -13.45
C GLN A 105 -11.09 12.58 -14.60
N HIS A 106 -9.82 12.85 -14.32
CA HIS A 106 -8.88 13.61 -15.17
C HIS A 106 -7.68 12.79 -15.67
N SER A 107 -7.59 11.52 -15.26
CA SER A 107 -6.59 10.58 -15.77
C SER A 107 -6.98 10.08 -17.16
N SER A 108 -6.00 9.99 -18.07
CA SER A 108 -6.19 9.49 -19.44
C SER A 108 -6.61 8.01 -19.52
N VAL A 109 -6.21 7.18 -18.54
CA VAL A 109 -6.68 5.77 -18.44
C VAL A 109 -8.04 5.68 -17.75
N GLY A 110 -8.37 6.69 -16.94
CA GLY A 110 -9.71 6.92 -16.41
C GLY A 110 -10.31 5.80 -15.55
N GLU A 111 -11.63 5.74 -15.54
CA GLU A 111 -12.42 4.82 -14.72
C GLU A 111 -12.36 3.36 -15.22
N ALA A 112 -12.13 3.14 -16.52
CA ALA A 112 -11.98 1.82 -17.12
C ALA A 112 -10.86 0.99 -16.47
N ALA A 113 -9.72 1.62 -16.16
CA ALA A 113 -8.64 0.96 -15.43
C ALA A 113 -9.04 0.50 -14.02
N ILE A 114 -9.82 1.31 -13.30
CA ILE A 114 -10.34 0.96 -11.98
C ILE A 114 -11.25 -0.27 -12.10
N PHE A 115 -12.16 -0.29 -13.07
CA PHE A 115 -13.02 -1.46 -13.31
C PHE A 115 -12.23 -2.70 -13.71
N ASN A 116 -11.18 -2.56 -14.52
CA ASN A 116 -10.28 -3.65 -14.87
C ASN A 116 -9.68 -4.30 -13.61
N TYR A 117 -9.08 -3.50 -12.75
CA TYR A 117 -8.50 -3.98 -11.49
C TYR A 117 -9.55 -4.54 -10.53
N ILE A 118 -10.71 -3.89 -10.40
CA ILE A 118 -11.83 -4.44 -9.61
C ILE A 118 -12.24 -5.81 -10.16
N GLY A 119 -12.31 -5.99 -11.47
CA GLY A 119 -12.64 -7.25 -12.12
C GLY A 119 -11.66 -8.37 -11.81
N HIS A 120 -10.37 -8.04 -11.63
CA HIS A 120 -9.32 -8.98 -11.25
C HIS A 120 -9.31 -9.33 -9.76
N GLN A 121 -9.65 -8.39 -8.87
CA GLN A 121 -9.48 -8.54 -7.41
C GLN A 121 -10.78 -8.87 -6.67
N PHE A 122 -11.91 -8.32 -7.11
CA PHE A 122 -13.20 -8.35 -6.39
C PHE A 122 -14.33 -8.91 -7.25
N LYS A 123 -15.47 -9.16 -6.62
CA LYS A 123 -16.75 -9.38 -7.34
C LYS A 123 -17.23 -8.04 -7.89
N LYS A 124 -18.02 -8.07 -8.97
CA LYS A 124 -18.61 -6.87 -9.57
C LYS A 124 -19.37 -6.07 -8.49
N PRO A 125 -19.17 -4.74 -8.39
CA PRO A 125 -19.94 -3.92 -7.46
C PRO A 125 -21.44 -4.04 -7.78
N LYS A 126 -22.26 -4.15 -6.73
CA LYS A 126 -23.72 -4.30 -6.85
C LYS A 126 -24.44 -2.99 -7.17
N ASP A 127 -23.82 -1.87 -6.81
CA ASP A 127 -24.35 -0.51 -6.97
C ASP A 127 -23.18 0.50 -6.97
N PHE A 128 -23.49 1.77 -7.23
CA PHE A 128 -22.51 2.84 -7.26
C PHE A 128 -21.76 3.03 -5.93
N SER A 129 -22.44 2.88 -4.79
CA SER A 129 -21.80 3.00 -3.47
C SER A 129 -20.77 1.90 -3.23
N ALA A 130 -21.10 0.67 -3.65
CA ALA A 130 -20.18 -0.46 -3.63
C ALA A 130 -19.00 -0.23 -4.59
N PHE A 131 -19.21 0.41 -5.74
CA PHE A 131 -18.12 0.80 -6.63
C PHE A 131 -17.16 1.80 -5.96
N LEU A 132 -17.67 2.87 -5.35
CA LEU A 132 -16.84 3.84 -4.61
C LEU A 132 -16.01 3.15 -3.52
N TYR A 133 -16.66 2.30 -2.71
CA TYR A 133 -16.00 1.52 -1.66
C TYR A 133 -14.91 0.60 -2.21
N LEU A 134 -15.22 -0.20 -3.24
CA LEU A 134 -14.25 -1.12 -3.85
C LEU A 134 -13.11 -0.38 -4.52
N SER A 135 -13.33 0.81 -5.09
CA SER A 135 -12.25 1.63 -5.66
C SER A 135 -11.25 2.07 -4.57
N GLN A 136 -11.73 2.46 -3.39
CA GLN A 136 -10.86 2.82 -2.27
C GLN A 136 -10.14 1.61 -1.67
N LEU A 137 -10.83 0.49 -1.54
CA LEU A 137 -10.22 -0.75 -1.03
C LEU A 137 -9.14 -1.24 -2.00
N LEU A 138 -9.42 -1.22 -3.30
CA LEU A 138 -8.46 -1.53 -4.34
C LEU A 138 -7.20 -0.65 -4.23
N GLN A 139 -7.39 0.67 -4.15
CA GLN A 139 -6.29 1.62 -3.96
C GLN A 139 -5.47 1.27 -2.71
N ALA A 140 -6.14 1.04 -1.58
CA ALA A 140 -5.50 0.77 -0.31
C ALA A 140 -4.67 -0.54 -0.35
N GLU A 141 -5.22 -1.60 -0.92
CA GLU A 141 -4.53 -2.88 -1.06
C GLU A 141 -3.33 -2.79 -2.01
N ALA A 142 -3.50 -2.15 -3.18
CA ALA A 142 -2.43 -1.97 -4.16
C ALA A 142 -1.24 -1.18 -3.57
N VAL A 143 -1.52 -0.04 -2.93
CA VAL A 143 -0.48 0.82 -2.36
C VAL A 143 0.19 0.16 -1.16
N LYS A 144 -0.54 -0.60 -0.34
CA LYS A 144 0.05 -1.39 0.76
C LYS A 144 1.06 -2.42 0.25
N VAL A 145 0.73 -3.15 -0.82
CA VAL A 145 1.67 -4.14 -1.41
C VAL A 145 2.97 -3.46 -1.84
N ALA A 146 2.88 -2.33 -2.53
CA ALA A 146 4.06 -1.55 -2.92
C ALA A 146 4.85 -1.05 -1.69
N MET A 147 4.16 -0.40 -0.73
CA MET A 147 4.77 0.13 0.49
C MET A 147 5.52 -0.94 1.30
N GLU A 148 4.89 -2.10 1.49
CA GLU A 148 5.51 -3.19 2.22
C GLU A 148 6.71 -3.74 1.45
N ALA A 149 6.64 -3.87 0.12
CA ALA A 149 7.79 -4.26 -0.70
C ALA A 149 8.96 -3.28 -0.59
N HIS A 150 8.69 -1.97 -0.52
CA HIS A 150 9.71 -0.95 -0.33
C HIS A 150 10.42 -1.14 1.02
N ARG A 151 9.64 -1.29 2.10
CA ARG A 151 10.19 -1.46 3.46
C ARG A 151 10.95 -2.76 3.64
N ILE A 152 10.46 -3.87 3.07
CA ILE A 152 11.16 -5.16 3.14
C ILE A 152 12.54 -5.10 2.45
N ARG A 153 12.69 -4.25 1.42
CA ARG A 153 13.96 -4.10 0.69
C ARG A 153 14.97 -3.17 1.36
N LYS A 154 14.74 -2.70 2.59
CA LYS A 154 15.78 -2.03 3.38
C LYS A 154 17.01 -2.96 3.51
N PRO A 155 18.26 -2.49 3.26
CA PRO A 155 18.69 -1.11 3.00
C PRO A 155 18.82 -0.72 1.51
N TYR A 156 18.43 -1.59 0.57
CA TYR A 156 18.45 -1.26 -0.86
C TYR A 156 17.50 -0.10 -1.16
N ASN A 157 16.25 -0.21 -0.70
CA ASN A 157 15.28 0.88 -0.71
C ASN A 157 15.29 1.61 0.64
N MET A 158 15.34 2.94 0.60
CA MET A 158 15.40 3.79 1.80
C MET A 158 14.30 4.86 1.81
N GLY A 159 13.25 4.71 1.00
CA GLY A 159 12.18 5.71 0.96
C GLY A 159 10.99 5.34 0.12
N SER A 160 9.83 5.83 0.56
CA SER A 160 8.53 5.47 0.02
C SER A 160 7.55 6.64 0.17
N LEU A 161 7.34 7.41 -0.90
CA LEU A 161 6.42 8.54 -0.95
C LEU A 161 5.21 8.22 -1.85
N VAL A 162 4.06 8.03 -1.21
CA VAL A 162 2.80 7.74 -1.91
C VAL A 162 2.33 8.98 -2.68
N TRP A 163 2.10 8.84 -3.98
CA TRP A 163 1.37 9.83 -4.76
C TRP A 163 -0.12 9.52 -4.64
N HIS A 164 -0.97 10.40 -4.10
CA HIS A 164 -0.64 11.67 -3.42
C HIS A 164 -1.40 11.81 -2.09
N LEU A 165 -1.10 12.85 -1.32
CA LEU A 165 -1.70 12.99 0.03
C LEU A 165 -3.16 13.47 -0.04
N ASN A 166 -3.41 14.61 -0.68
CA ASN A 166 -4.63 15.41 -0.60
C ASN A 166 -5.18 15.86 -1.96
N ASP A 167 -6.44 16.27 -2.02
CA ASP A 167 -7.03 16.86 -3.22
C ASP A 167 -7.22 18.38 -3.14
N SER A 168 -7.16 19.05 -4.31
CA SER A 168 -7.46 20.48 -4.47
C SER A 168 -8.91 20.76 -4.88
N ARG A 169 -9.68 19.72 -5.21
CA ARG A 169 -11.12 19.78 -5.51
C ARG A 169 -11.77 18.40 -5.35
N PRO A 170 -13.10 18.28 -5.25
CA PRO A 170 -13.76 16.98 -5.29
C PRO A 170 -13.47 16.29 -6.62
N THR A 171 -12.78 15.14 -6.61
CA THR A 171 -12.36 14.44 -7.84
C THR A 171 -11.99 12.99 -7.53
N ALA A 172 -12.01 12.12 -8.55
CA ALA A 172 -11.31 10.84 -8.50
C ALA A 172 -9.80 11.09 -8.65
N SER A 173 -8.99 10.57 -7.73
CA SER A 173 -7.56 10.85 -7.67
C SER A 173 -6.79 9.80 -6.86
N TRP A 174 -5.48 9.94 -6.85
CA TRP A 174 -4.56 9.16 -6.03
C TRP A 174 -4.49 9.59 -4.56
N SER A 175 -5.31 10.56 -4.15
CA SER A 175 -5.26 11.06 -2.78
C SER A 175 -5.59 9.96 -1.77
N SER A 176 -4.94 10.01 -0.61
CA SER A 176 -5.36 9.26 0.57
C SER A 176 -6.39 10.02 1.41
N ILE A 177 -6.43 11.35 1.30
CA ILE A 177 -7.37 12.25 1.95
C ILE A 177 -8.09 13.06 0.87
N ASP A 178 -9.42 13.01 0.83
CA ASP A 178 -10.17 13.77 -0.17
C ASP A 178 -10.20 15.28 0.14
N TYR A 179 -10.79 16.04 -0.79
CA TYR A 179 -10.86 17.51 -0.72
C TYR A 179 -11.49 18.04 0.57
N TYR A 180 -12.44 17.31 1.17
CA TYR A 180 -13.11 17.73 2.39
C TYR A 180 -12.41 17.22 3.66
N GLY A 181 -11.17 16.73 3.53
CA GLY A 181 -10.38 16.23 4.65
C GLY A 181 -10.75 14.81 5.09
N ARG A 182 -11.51 14.06 4.29
CA ARG A 182 -12.00 12.73 4.68
C ARG A 182 -10.98 11.67 4.30
N TRP A 183 -10.61 10.85 5.27
CA TRP A 183 -9.67 9.75 5.04
C TRP A 183 -10.31 8.68 4.17
N LYS A 184 -9.70 8.40 3.01
CA LYS A 184 -10.00 7.20 2.23
C LYS A 184 -9.42 5.98 2.93
N ALA A 185 -9.85 4.78 2.51
CA ALA A 185 -9.28 3.51 2.99
C ALA A 185 -7.73 3.52 2.97
N LEU A 186 -7.15 4.12 1.93
CA LEU A 186 -5.71 4.25 1.77
C LEU A 186 -5.01 4.91 2.97
N HIS A 187 -5.56 5.97 3.55
CA HIS A 187 -4.87 6.68 4.64
C HIS A 187 -4.74 5.82 5.91
N TYR A 188 -5.76 5.00 6.19
CA TYR A 188 -5.70 4.01 7.27
C TYR A 188 -4.67 2.90 6.99
N TYR A 189 -4.49 2.51 5.73
CA TYR A 189 -3.48 1.53 5.33
C TYR A 189 -2.08 2.14 5.45
N ILE A 190 -1.87 3.37 4.98
CA ILE A 190 -0.60 4.11 5.13
C ILE A 190 -0.20 4.18 6.60
N LYS A 191 -1.12 4.56 7.49
CA LYS A 191 -0.86 4.63 8.94
C LYS A 191 -0.32 3.31 9.50
N ARG A 192 -0.88 2.16 9.10
CA ARG A 192 -0.43 0.83 9.55
C ARG A 192 0.88 0.40 8.89
N SER A 193 1.01 0.64 7.58
CA SER A 193 2.20 0.26 6.82
C SER A 193 3.43 1.12 7.14
N PHE A 194 3.25 2.22 7.87
CA PHE A 194 4.33 3.08 8.40
C PHE A 194 4.52 3.00 9.92
N GLU A 195 3.95 2.00 10.61
CA GLU A 195 4.33 1.73 12.00
C GLU A 195 5.83 1.43 12.11
N GLU A 196 6.47 1.82 13.22
CA GLU A 196 7.93 1.68 13.39
C GLU A 196 8.39 0.22 13.31
N VAL A 197 7.54 -0.71 13.73
CA VAL A 197 7.74 -2.15 13.58
C VAL A 197 6.56 -2.75 12.84
N ILE A 198 6.81 -3.35 11.68
CA ILE A 198 5.77 -4.05 10.90
C ILE A 198 6.11 -5.52 10.73
N VAL A 199 5.08 -6.36 10.74
CA VAL A 199 5.10 -7.71 10.18
C VAL A 199 4.34 -7.65 8.87
N THR A 200 4.95 -8.20 7.83
CA THR A 200 4.30 -8.37 6.53
C THR A 200 4.59 -9.76 5.99
N CYS A 201 3.69 -10.25 5.15
CA CYS A 201 3.82 -11.58 4.56
C CYS A 201 3.83 -11.44 3.04
N ASP A 202 4.86 -11.99 2.41
CA ASP A 202 4.86 -12.23 0.98
C ASP A 202 4.37 -13.65 0.74
N THR A 203 3.27 -13.80 0.00
CA THR A 203 2.65 -15.11 -0.24
C THR A 203 2.57 -15.40 -1.72
N SER A 204 3.25 -16.46 -2.12
CA SER A 204 3.17 -17.03 -3.46
C SER A 204 2.51 -18.41 -3.42
N GLU A 205 2.26 -18.99 -4.60
CA GLU A 205 1.80 -20.38 -4.69
C GLU A 205 2.84 -21.37 -4.15
N ALA A 206 4.12 -21.01 -4.18
CA ALA A 206 5.22 -21.85 -3.72
C ALA A 206 5.41 -21.77 -2.21
N ALA A 207 5.57 -20.55 -1.69
CA ALA A 207 5.90 -20.31 -0.29
C ALA A 207 5.26 -19.03 0.25
N MET A 208 5.03 -19.04 1.55
CA MET A 208 4.74 -17.87 2.36
C MET A 208 6.01 -17.48 3.12
N GLN A 209 6.40 -16.22 3.04
CA GLN A 209 7.52 -15.64 3.75
C GLN A 209 7.00 -14.56 4.70
N VAL A 210 7.45 -14.57 5.94
CA VAL A 210 7.12 -13.55 6.93
C VAL A 210 8.35 -12.69 7.15
N HIS A 211 8.18 -11.39 6.94
CA HIS A 211 9.20 -10.37 7.15
C HIS A 211 8.86 -9.51 8.34
N VAL A 212 9.89 -9.12 9.09
CA VAL A 212 9.80 -8.10 10.13
C VAL A 212 10.68 -6.94 9.71
N VAL A 213 10.11 -5.75 9.66
CA VAL A 213 10.84 -4.50 9.44
C VAL A 213 10.75 -3.67 10.71
N SER A 214 11.89 -3.10 11.10
CA SER A 214 12.08 -2.32 12.31
C SER A 214 12.83 -1.04 11.98
N ASP A 215 12.23 0.09 12.35
CA ASP A 215 12.83 1.42 12.30
C ASP A 215 13.13 1.97 13.70
N VAL A 216 13.01 1.15 14.75
CA VAL A 216 13.38 1.53 16.12
C VAL A 216 14.91 1.49 16.32
N PRO A 217 15.45 2.26 17.27
CA PRO A 217 16.91 2.35 17.50
C PRO A 217 17.51 1.16 18.25
N GLU A 218 16.68 0.32 18.91
CA GLU A 218 17.14 -0.78 19.75
C GLU A 218 16.54 -2.13 19.33
N ASP A 219 17.25 -3.21 19.66
CA ASP A 219 16.78 -4.57 19.40
C ASP A 219 15.63 -4.97 20.33
N ILE A 220 14.62 -5.66 19.79
CA ILE A 220 13.45 -6.10 20.56
C ILE A 220 13.43 -7.63 20.65
N LYS A 221 13.36 -8.15 21.88
CA LYS A 221 13.05 -9.58 22.11
C LYS A 221 11.55 -9.79 21.95
N SER A 222 11.15 -10.64 21.01
CA SER A 222 9.74 -10.86 20.68
C SER A 222 9.44 -12.33 20.41
N VAL A 223 8.16 -12.67 20.38
CA VAL A 223 7.65 -13.96 19.91
C VAL A 223 6.87 -13.70 18.63
N LEU A 224 7.33 -14.32 17.55
CA LEU A 224 6.59 -14.40 16.30
C LEU A 224 5.50 -15.47 16.45
N GLN A 225 4.26 -15.09 16.21
CA GLN A 225 3.11 -15.99 16.15
C GLN A 225 2.63 -16.07 14.70
N ILE A 226 2.46 -17.27 14.17
CA ILE A 226 1.92 -17.53 12.83
C ILE A 226 0.78 -18.52 12.98
N GLU A 227 -0.41 -18.10 12.59
CA GLU A 227 -1.63 -18.91 12.69
C GLU A 227 -2.32 -19.00 11.34
N LEU A 228 -2.74 -20.21 10.97
CA LEU A 228 -3.72 -20.40 9.90
C LEU A 228 -5.10 -20.49 10.55
N LEU A 229 -6.01 -19.60 10.18
CA LEU A 229 -7.38 -19.58 10.68
C LEU A 229 -8.38 -19.89 9.55
N ASP A 230 -9.52 -20.45 9.90
CA ASP A 230 -10.70 -20.39 9.04
C ASP A 230 -11.48 -19.08 9.23
N PHE A 231 -12.52 -18.87 8.41
CA PHE A 231 -13.40 -17.71 8.54
C PHE A 231 -14.33 -17.75 9.75
N ASP A 232 -14.32 -18.79 10.58
CA ASP A 232 -14.99 -18.82 11.88
C ASP A 232 -14.04 -18.39 13.01
N GLY A 233 -12.76 -18.15 12.70
CA GLY A 233 -11.73 -17.78 13.67
C GLY A 233 -11.13 -18.98 14.40
N LYS A 234 -11.40 -20.21 13.93
CA LYS A 234 -10.78 -21.40 14.48
C LYS A 234 -9.34 -21.48 13.98
N VAL A 235 -8.40 -21.61 14.92
CA VAL A 235 -6.98 -21.88 14.60
C VAL A 235 -6.88 -23.31 14.07
N LEU A 236 -6.43 -23.42 12.82
CA LEU A 236 -6.21 -24.67 12.10
C LEU A 236 -4.78 -25.18 12.27
N LEU A 237 -3.83 -24.24 12.35
CA LEU A 237 -2.40 -24.45 12.62
C LEU A 237 -1.85 -23.22 13.33
N GLY A 238 -0.88 -23.41 14.21
CA GLY A 238 -0.18 -22.35 14.90
C GLY A 238 1.28 -22.72 15.09
N GLU A 239 2.17 -21.75 14.89
CA GLU A 239 3.59 -21.84 15.20
C GLU A 239 4.01 -20.60 16.00
N GLU A 240 4.85 -20.82 17.01
CA GLU A 240 5.48 -19.74 17.76
C GLU A 240 7.00 -19.87 17.69
N LYS A 241 7.67 -18.75 17.44
CA LYS A 241 9.13 -18.68 17.37
C LYS A 241 9.64 -17.48 18.14
N LYS A 242 10.53 -17.72 19.12
CA LYS A 242 11.26 -16.63 19.77
C LYS A 242 12.21 -16.01 18.75
N ILE A 243 12.11 -14.70 18.57
CA ILE A 243 12.96 -13.95 17.65
C ILE A 243 13.55 -12.72 18.34
N LYS A 244 14.63 -12.21 17.75
CA LYS A 244 15.19 -10.91 18.07
C LYS A 244 14.94 -10.02 16.86
N VAL A 245 14.08 -9.03 17.00
CA VAL A 245 13.86 -8.01 15.97
C VAL A 245 15.05 -7.06 16.03
N LYS A 246 15.88 -7.06 14.98
CA LYS A 246 17.03 -6.17 14.91
C LYS A 246 16.61 -4.70 14.76
N HIS A 247 17.35 -3.80 15.39
CA HIS A 247 17.17 -2.37 15.18
C HIS A 247 17.46 -1.97 13.73
N GLN A 248 16.71 -1.00 13.20
CA GLN A 248 16.93 -0.44 11.86
C GLN A 248 17.10 -1.46 10.72
N ALA A 249 16.39 -2.60 10.77
CA ALA A 249 16.60 -3.73 9.86
C ALA A 249 15.29 -4.24 9.23
N SER A 250 15.44 -4.95 8.12
CA SER A 250 14.41 -5.79 7.51
C SER A 250 14.92 -7.22 7.43
N GLU A 251 14.19 -8.18 7.98
CA GLU A 251 14.59 -9.60 7.99
C GLU A 251 13.43 -10.51 7.63
N MET A 252 13.70 -11.52 6.79
CA MET A 252 12.81 -12.68 6.63
C MET A 252 13.01 -13.60 7.84
N VAL A 253 12.01 -13.69 8.70
CA VAL A 253 12.11 -14.39 9.99
C VAL A 253 11.51 -15.80 9.96
N TRP A 254 10.69 -16.08 8.94
CA TRP A 254 10.04 -17.36 8.73
C TRP A 254 9.69 -17.57 7.25
N THR A 255 9.75 -18.83 6.81
CA THR A 255 9.29 -19.27 5.49
C THR A 255 8.70 -20.66 5.59
N GLY A 256 7.67 -20.95 4.80
CA GLY A 256 7.08 -22.28 4.72
C GLY A 256 6.34 -22.49 3.40
N ALA A 257 6.29 -23.74 2.94
CA ALA A 257 5.60 -24.07 1.71
C ALA A 257 4.09 -23.82 1.85
N THR A 258 3.50 -23.08 0.91
CA THR A 258 2.08 -22.70 0.98
C THR A 258 1.16 -23.94 1.00
N LYS A 259 1.55 -25.00 0.28
CA LYS A 259 0.82 -26.28 0.26
C LYS A 259 0.82 -26.98 1.63
N GLU A 260 1.95 -26.95 2.32
CA GLU A 260 2.10 -27.58 3.64
C GLU A 260 1.31 -26.82 4.71
N LEU A 261 1.37 -25.49 4.67
CA LEU A 261 0.53 -24.63 5.51
C LEU A 261 -0.95 -24.95 5.33
N LEU A 262 -1.41 -25.08 4.09
CA LEU A 262 -2.83 -25.33 3.83
C LEU A 262 -3.28 -26.73 4.26
N LYS A 263 -2.40 -27.73 4.31
CA LYS A 263 -2.73 -29.17 4.51
C LYS A 263 -3.97 -29.60 3.71
N ASN A 264 -3.93 -29.39 2.39
CA ASN A 264 -5.03 -29.69 1.44
C ASN A 264 -6.31 -28.83 1.58
N ARG A 265 -6.30 -27.77 2.39
CA ARG A 265 -7.44 -26.84 2.48
C ARG A 265 -7.47 -25.87 1.31
N LYS A 266 -8.66 -25.41 0.96
CA LYS A 266 -8.85 -24.39 -0.09
C LYS A 266 -8.40 -23.01 0.44
N THR A 267 -7.57 -22.32 -0.32
CA THR A 267 -7.09 -20.95 -0.03
C THR A 267 -8.24 -19.97 0.25
N GLY A 268 -9.34 -20.08 -0.51
CA GLY A 268 -10.54 -19.27 -0.34
C GLY A 268 -11.37 -19.52 0.93
N LYS A 269 -10.90 -20.33 1.86
CA LYS A 269 -11.54 -20.61 3.16
C LYS A 269 -10.65 -20.31 4.37
N CYS A 270 -9.40 -19.91 4.13
CA CYS A 270 -8.41 -19.74 5.19
C CYS A 270 -7.80 -18.33 5.14
N ILE A 271 -7.37 -17.84 6.30
CA ILE A 271 -6.60 -16.61 6.47
C ILE A 271 -5.33 -16.98 7.23
N SER A 272 -4.20 -16.40 6.84
CA SER A 272 -3.00 -16.43 7.68
C SER A 272 -2.97 -15.17 8.55
N GLU A 273 -2.82 -15.31 9.86
CA GLU A 273 -2.52 -14.21 10.77
C GLU A 273 -1.07 -14.38 11.23
N SER A 274 -0.29 -13.31 11.13
CA SER A 274 1.08 -13.27 11.62
C SER A 274 1.26 -12.05 12.49
N GLY A 275 1.98 -12.18 13.59
CA GLY A 275 2.12 -11.08 14.53
C GLY A 275 3.30 -11.23 15.48
N LEU A 276 3.67 -10.11 16.07
CA LEU A 276 4.68 -10.02 17.12
C LEU A 276 4.02 -9.75 18.46
N CYS A 277 4.45 -10.48 19.46
CA CYS A 277 4.06 -10.28 20.85
C CYS A 277 5.32 -10.17 21.70
N THR A 278 5.39 -9.11 22.52
CA THR A 278 6.27 -9.15 23.70
C THR A 278 5.64 -10.06 24.75
N THR A 279 6.41 -10.48 25.75
CA THR A 279 5.98 -11.41 26.82
C THR A 279 4.70 -11.03 27.57
N LYS A 280 4.16 -9.82 27.36
CA LYS A 280 2.91 -9.35 27.98
C LYS A 280 1.94 -8.58 27.06
N ARG A 281 2.31 -8.19 25.83
CA ARG A 281 1.47 -7.35 24.93
C ARG A 281 1.73 -7.61 23.44
N PRO A 282 0.67 -7.64 22.60
CA PRO A 282 0.82 -7.65 21.14
C PRO A 282 1.46 -6.32 20.70
N MET A 283 2.44 -6.41 19.80
CA MET A 283 3.11 -5.25 19.20
C MET A 283 2.49 -4.89 17.86
N GLN A 284 2.37 -5.89 16.98
CA GLN A 284 1.84 -5.72 15.64
C GLN A 284 1.21 -7.04 15.20
N LYS A 285 0.13 -6.96 14.43
CA LYS A 285 -0.50 -8.10 13.78
C LYS A 285 -0.90 -7.74 12.36
N ILE A 286 -0.69 -8.68 11.44
CA ILE A 286 -1.17 -8.61 10.07
C ILE A 286 -2.01 -9.84 9.74
N ARG A 287 -3.05 -9.63 8.95
CA ARG A 287 -3.82 -10.70 8.31
C ARG A 287 -3.52 -10.69 6.82
N SER A 288 -3.23 -11.87 6.30
CA SER A 288 -2.91 -12.12 4.91
C SER A 288 -3.88 -13.14 4.35
N TYR A 289 -4.57 -12.76 3.28
CA TYR A 289 -5.44 -13.66 2.56
C TYR A 289 -4.61 -14.49 1.57
N LEU A 290 -4.86 -15.79 1.52
CA LEU A 290 -4.09 -16.73 0.68
C LEU A 290 -4.63 -16.83 -0.75
N CYS A 291 -5.63 -16.02 -1.09
CA CYS A 291 -6.12 -15.84 -2.45
C CYS A 291 -6.78 -14.47 -2.59
N ARG A 292 -6.99 -14.05 -3.84
CA ARG A 292 -7.74 -12.84 -4.18
C ARG A 292 -9.14 -12.88 -3.57
N THR A 293 -9.62 -11.73 -3.11
CA THR A 293 -10.93 -11.54 -2.44
C THR A 293 -12.09 -12.11 -3.25
N LYS A 294 -12.05 -12.03 -4.58
CA LYS A 294 -13.07 -12.62 -5.49
C LYS A 294 -13.22 -14.14 -5.35
N ARG A 295 -12.15 -14.85 -4.97
CA ARG A 295 -12.11 -16.31 -4.78
C ARG A 295 -12.35 -16.74 -3.32
N SER A 296 -12.47 -15.78 -2.40
CA SER A 296 -12.78 -16.04 -1.00
C SER A 296 -14.27 -16.33 -0.79
N THR A 297 -14.56 -17.29 0.08
CA THR A 297 -15.92 -17.71 0.46
C THR A 297 -16.32 -17.11 1.80
N PHE A 298 -16.41 -15.78 1.85
CA PHE A 298 -16.90 -15.08 3.05
C PHE A 298 -18.32 -15.55 3.39
N LYS A 299 -18.55 -15.87 4.66
CA LYS A 299 -19.90 -16.10 5.18
C LYS A 299 -20.59 -14.74 5.34
N ASN A 300 -21.90 -14.69 5.13
CA ASN A 300 -22.72 -13.56 5.55
C ASN A 300 -22.65 -13.47 7.07
N ARG A 301 -21.79 -12.59 7.58
CA ARG A 301 -21.72 -12.30 9.01
C ARG A 301 -22.79 -11.25 9.32
N THR A 302 -23.67 -11.55 10.26
CA THR A 302 -24.47 -10.51 10.92
C THR A 302 -23.50 -9.65 11.74
N SER A 303 -23.65 -8.33 11.66
CA SER A 303 -22.79 -7.31 12.28
C SER A 303 -22.68 -7.40 13.81
N ASN A 304 -23.42 -8.31 14.46
CA ASN A 304 -23.45 -8.49 15.91
C ASN A 304 -22.25 -9.23 16.52
N MET A 305 -21.22 -9.56 15.73
CA MET A 305 -20.03 -10.28 16.19
C MET A 305 -18.70 -9.55 15.95
N ILE A 306 -18.72 -8.23 15.76
CA ILE A 306 -17.51 -7.43 16.00
C ILE A 306 -17.36 -7.28 17.53
N SER A 307 -17.08 -8.38 18.22
CA SER A 307 -16.39 -8.26 19.49
C SER A 307 -14.96 -7.83 19.14
N TRP A 308 -14.71 -6.53 19.17
CA TRP A 308 -13.39 -6.10 19.58
C TRP A 308 -13.16 -6.81 20.92
N ARG A 309 -12.31 -7.85 20.95
CA ARG A 309 -11.72 -8.23 22.23
C ARG A 309 -11.08 -6.95 22.72
N LYS A 310 -11.71 -6.29 23.70
CA LYS A 310 -11.15 -5.12 24.39
C LYS A 310 -9.77 -5.54 24.86
N MET A 311 -8.73 -5.21 24.10
CA MET A 311 -7.38 -5.17 24.62
C MET A 311 -7.35 -3.93 25.48
N GLY A 312 -7.35 -4.17 26.80
CA GLY A 312 -7.42 -3.13 27.81
C GLY A 312 -6.43 -2.02 27.51
N HIS A 313 -6.95 -0.88 27.08
CA HIS A 313 -6.29 0.39 27.27
C HIS A 313 -6.53 0.73 28.74
N ALA A 314 -5.57 0.40 29.59
CA ALA A 314 -5.39 1.13 30.82
C ALA A 314 -4.49 2.31 30.47
N MET A 315 -4.97 3.51 30.79
CA MET A 315 -4.21 4.76 30.83
C MET A 315 -2.89 4.59 31.56
#